data_AF-A0A0D9RFI8-F1
#
_entry.id   AF-A0A0D9RFI8-F1
#
_cell.length_a   1.000
_cell.length_b   1.000
_cell.length_c   1.000
_cell.angle_alpha   90.00
_cell.angle_beta   90.00
_cell.angle_gamma   90.00
#
_symmetry.space_group_name_H-M   'P 1'
#
loop_
_entity.id
_entity.type
_entity.pdbx_description
1 polymer ?
#
loop_
_entity_poly.entity_id
_entity_poly.type
_entity_poly.pdbx_seq_one_letter_code
_entity_poly.pdbx_strand_id
1 'polypeptide(L)' 'NNIDITDCITLSSCSRSPKNPEQKIIKRVIALEGDIVRTIGQKNRYVRVPRGHIWVEGDHHGHSFDSNSFGPVSHLLSSC' A
#
# COMPACT_ATOMS: atom_id res chain seq x y z
N ASN A 1 -10.68 14.76 -6.34
CA ASN A 1 -10.20 13.36 -6.24
C ASN A 1 -8.91 13.36 -5.44
N ASN A 2 -8.99 13.55 -4.13
CA ASN A 2 -7.85 13.44 -3.22
C ASN A 2 -7.95 12.09 -2.53
N ILE A 3 -6.85 11.35 -2.51
CA ILE A 3 -6.75 10.11 -1.72
C ILE A 3 -6.64 10.50 -0.24
N ASP A 4 -7.38 9.82 0.63
CA ASP A 4 -7.32 9.99 2.07
C ASP A 4 -7.08 8.67 2.82
N ILE A 5 -6.86 8.77 4.14
CA ILE A 5 -6.57 7.61 5.03
C ILE A 5 -7.77 6.67 5.24
N THR A 6 -8.94 6.98 4.66
CA THR A 6 -10.12 6.12 4.69
C THR A 6 -10.30 5.33 3.39
N ASP A 7 -9.52 5.67 2.36
CA ASP A 7 -9.62 5.06 1.05
C ASP A 7 -9.09 3.61 1.01
N CYS A 8 -9.76 2.83 0.16
CA CYS A 8 -9.33 1.52 -0.29
C CYS A 8 -8.89 1.65 -1.76
N ILE A 9 -7.66 1.22 -2.07
CA ILE A 9 -7.08 1.30 -3.41
C ILE A 9 -6.74 -0.08 -3.97
N THR A 10 -6.68 -0.18 -5.30
CA THR A 10 -6.13 -1.35 -5.98
C THR A 10 -4.72 -1.05 -6.47
N LEU A 11 -3.75 -1.91 -6.15
CA LEU A 11 -2.40 -1.81 -6.71
C LEU A 11 -2.36 -2.44 -8.10
N SER A 12 -2.17 -1.61 -9.12
CA SER A 12 -2.33 -1.99 -10.54
C SER A 12 -1.07 -2.62 -11.17
N SER A 13 0.06 -2.68 -10.45
CA SER A 13 1.31 -3.20 -11.02
C SER A 13 1.29 -4.73 -11.09
N CYS A 14 0.78 -5.26 -12.21
CA CYS A 14 1.06 -6.60 -12.73
C CYS A 14 0.68 -7.82 -11.87
N SER A 15 0.04 -7.65 -10.72
CA SER A 15 -0.28 -8.75 -9.79
C SER A 15 -1.72 -9.22 -9.97
N ARG A 16 -2.07 -9.65 -11.18
CA ARG A 16 -3.23 -10.53 -11.35
C ARG A 16 -2.90 -11.81 -10.60
N SER A 17 -3.76 -12.23 -9.67
CA SER A 17 -3.55 -13.51 -8.98
C SER A 17 -3.39 -14.59 -10.06
N PRO A 18 -2.30 -15.37 -10.07
CA PRO A 18 -2.12 -16.42 -11.06
C PRO A 18 -3.23 -17.49 -10.96
N LYS A 19 -3.94 -17.53 -9.82
CA LYS A 19 -5.11 -18.39 -9.59
C LYS A 19 -6.42 -17.77 -10.07
N ASN A 20 -6.56 -16.45 -9.98
CA ASN A 20 -7.74 -15.73 -10.47
C ASN A 20 -7.35 -14.33 -10.98
N PRO A 21 -7.17 -14.16 -12.30
CA PRO A 21 -6.72 -12.91 -12.89
C PRO A 21 -7.69 -11.72 -12.71
N GLU A 22 -8.95 -11.98 -12.36
CA GLU A 22 -9.96 -10.96 -12.09
C GLU A 22 -10.00 -10.50 -10.62
N GLN A 23 -9.30 -11.22 -9.74
CA GLN A 23 -9.24 -10.88 -8.32
C GLN A 23 -8.46 -9.57 -8.13
N LYS A 24 -9.17 -8.49 -7.84
CA LYS A 24 -8.57 -7.21 -7.44
C LYS A 24 -8.06 -7.32 -6.01
N ILE A 25 -6.79 -6.97 -5.81
CA ILE A 25 -6.20 -6.89 -4.47
C ILE A 25 -6.47 -5.48 -3.93
N ILE A 26 -7.40 -5.41 -2.98
CA ILE A 26 -7.77 -4.17 -2.29
C ILE A 26 -6.84 -3.96 -1.10
N LYS A 27 -6.32 -2.74 -0.95
CA LYS A 27 -5.46 -2.30 0.17
C LYS A 27 -6.01 -1.02 0.79
N ARG A 28 -5.82 -0.83 2.09
CA ARG A 28 -6.22 0.38 2.80
C ARG A 28 -5.06 1.38 2.85
N VAL A 29 -5.36 2.65 2.62
CA VAL A 29 -4.40 3.74 2.87
C VAL A 29 -4.27 3.96 4.37
N ILE A 30 -3.06 3.88 4.90
CA ILE A 30 -2.78 4.03 6.33
C ILE A 30 -2.10 5.36 6.63
N ALA A 31 -1.31 5.88 5.68
CA ALA A 31 -0.60 7.14 5.83
C ALA A 31 -0.35 7.82 4.49
N LEU A 32 -0.22 9.15 4.52
CA LEU A 32 0.00 10.01 3.37
C LEU A 32 1.40 10.63 3.41
N GLU A 33 1.72 11.42 2.38
CA GLU A 33 2.99 12.12 2.29
C GLU A 33 3.33 12.92 3.57
N GLY A 34 4.56 12.77 4.05
CA GLY A 34 5.05 13.45 5.24
C GLY A 34 4.80 12.72 6.56
N ASP A 35 3.87 11.76 6.60
CA ASP A 35 3.58 10.97 7.80
C ASP A 35 4.75 10.04 8.16
N ILE A 36 4.79 9.63 9.43
CA ILE A 36 5.75 8.64 9.94
C ILE A 36 4.98 7.39 10.35
N VAL A 37 5.28 6.27 9.69
CA VAL A 37 4.67 4.97 9.96
C VAL A 37 5.64 4.07 10.71
N ARG A 38 5.10 3.24 11.59
CA ARG A 38 5.86 2.17 12.24
C ARG A 38 5.74 0.91 11.39
N THR A 39 6.86 0.41 10.89
CA THR A 39 6.86 -0.79 10.05
C THR A 39 6.83 -2.07 10.90
N ILE A 40 6.25 -3.12 10.36
CA ILE A 40 6.28 -4.47 10.93
C ILE A 40 7.26 -5.33 10.11
N GLY A 41 8.29 -5.88 10.77
CA GLY A 41 9.23 -6.82 10.13
C GLY A 41 10.36 -6.23 9.29
N GLN A 42 10.41 -4.91 9.07
CA GLN A 42 11.51 -4.23 8.38
C GLN A 42 12.66 -3.85 9.33
N LYS A 43 13.88 -3.70 8.79
CA LYS A 43 15.07 -3.27 9.57
C LYS A 43 14.87 -1.87 10.18
N ASN A 44 14.26 -0.96 9.43
CA ASN A 44 13.96 0.40 9.90
C ASN A 44 12.58 0.44 10.53
N ARG A 45 12.51 0.60 11.85
CA ARG A 45 11.24 0.59 12.60
C ARG A 45 10.29 1.72 12.22
N TYR A 46 10.81 2.82 11.68
CA TYR A 46 10.03 3.99 11.29
C TYR A 46 10.42 4.42 9.88
N VAL A 47 9.41 4.72 9.08
CA VAL A 47 9.57 5.23 7.72
C VAL A 47 8.77 6.52 7.60
N ARG A 48 9.42 7.57 7.08
CA ARG A 48 8.71 8.78 6.65
C ARG A 48 8.21 8.58 5.23
N VAL A 49 6.93 8.79 5.00
CA VAL A 49 6.32 8.66 3.67
C VAL A 49 6.81 9.82 2.78
N PRO A 50 7.45 9.53 1.64
CA PRO A 50 7.92 10.58 0.72
C PRO A 50 6.78 11.37 0.08
N ARG A 51 7.09 12.55 -0.45
CA ARG A 51 6.15 13.36 -1.23
C ARG A 51 5.56 12.55 -2.39
N GLY A 52 4.25 12.67 -2.61
CA GLY A 52 3.53 11.94 -3.66
C GLY A 52 3.44 10.42 -3.47
N HIS A 53 3.69 9.92 -2.26
CA HIS A 53 3.57 8.52 -1.90
C HIS A 53 2.56 8.31 -0.76
N ILE A 54 1.98 7.11 -0.73
CA ILE A 54 1.10 6.60 0.31
C ILE A 54 1.70 5.35 0.94
N TRP A 55 1.31 5.07 2.18
CA TRP A 55 1.54 3.78 2.83
C TRP A 55 0.25 2.97 2.82
N VAL A 56 0.30 1.73 2.33
CA VAL A 56 -0.88 0.87 2.24
C VAL A 56 -0.68 -0.48 2.87
N GLU A 57 -1.73 -0.99 3.53
CA GLU A 57 -1.71 -2.27 4.22
C GLU A 57 -2.96 -3.09 3.85
N GLY A 58 -2.80 -4.42 3.78
CA GLY A 58 -3.90 -5.35 3.54
C GLY A 58 -4.46 -5.90 4.84
N ASP A 59 -5.70 -6.41 4.78
CA ASP A 59 -6.39 -7.07 5.88
C ASP A 59 -6.01 -8.57 6.04
N HIS A 60 -5.47 -9.19 4.99
CA HIS A 60 -5.07 -10.60 5.03
C HIS A 60 -3.70 -10.81 5.69
N HIS A 61 -3.72 -11.25 6.95
CA HIS A 61 -2.56 -11.72 7.69
C HIS A 61 -2.04 -13.04 7.09
N GLY A 62 -0.98 -12.97 6.29
CA GLY A 62 -0.24 -14.18 5.91
C GLY A 62 0.74 -14.01 4.75
N HIS A 63 0.37 -13.25 3.71
CA HIS A 63 1.19 -13.06 2.51
C HIS A 63 0.85 -11.75 1.77
N SER A 64 0.43 -10.70 2.48
CA SER A 64 0.02 -9.45 1.86
C SER A 64 1.21 -8.74 1.21
N PHE A 65 1.21 -8.67 -0.11
CA PHE A 65 2.06 -7.74 -0.86
C PHE A 65 1.58 -6.32 -0.51
N ASP A 66 2.22 -5.70 0.48
CA ASP A 66 1.87 -4.37 1.00
C ASP A 66 3.12 -3.53 1.34
N SER A 67 2.93 -2.31 1.87
CA SER A 67 4.02 -1.39 2.14
C SER A 67 5.01 -1.88 3.19
N ASN A 68 4.63 -2.80 4.09
CA ASN A 68 5.62 -3.44 4.98
C ASN A 68 6.59 -4.33 4.21
N SER A 69 6.23 -4.79 3.00
CA SER A 69 7.09 -5.61 2.15
C SER A 69 7.93 -4.79 1.17
N PHE A 70 7.31 -3.82 0.48
CA PHE A 70 7.95 -3.06 -0.62
C PHE A 70 8.16 -1.57 -0.35
N GLY A 71 7.68 -1.05 0.79
CA GLY A 71 7.77 0.37 1.15
C GLY A 71 6.60 1.24 0.64
N PRO A 72 6.74 2.58 0.67
CA PRO A 72 5.71 3.50 0.20
C PRO A 72 5.41 3.33 -1.30
N VAL A 73 4.15 3.53 -1.70
CA VAL A 73 3.69 3.43 -3.10
C VAL A 73 3.42 4.82 -3.66
N SER A 74 3.84 5.10 -4.89
CA SER A 74 3.48 6.34 -5.58
C SER A 74 1.97 6.42 -5.80
N HIS A 75 1.36 7.59 -5.53
CA HIS A 75 -0.07 7.83 -5.77
C HIS A 75 -0.47 7.59 -7.23
N LEU A 76 0.49 7.72 -8.15
CA LEU A 76 0.26 7.54 -9.59
C LEU A 76 0.13 6.07 -10.00
N LEU A 77 0.58 5.13 -9.17
CA LEU A 77 0.50 3.68 -9.41
C LEU A 77 -0.73 3.04 -8.75
N SER A 78 -1.38 3.75 -7.83
CA SER A 78 -2.66 3.37 -7.23
C SER A 78 -3.81 3.84 -8.12
N SER A 79 -4.51 2.90 -8.77
CA SER A 79 -5.75 3.21 -9.46
C SER A 79 -6.93 3.00 -8.51
N CYS A 80 -7.87 3.96 -8.49
CA CYS A 80 -9.19 3.79 -7.89
C CYS A 80 -9.97 2.66 -8.58
#